data_AF-A0A938FU11-F1
#
_entry.id   AF-A0A938FU11-F1
#
_cell.length_a   1.000
_cell.length_b   1.000
_cell.length_c   1.000
_cell.angle_alpha   90.00
_cell.angle_beta   90.00
_cell.angle_gamma   90.00
#
_symmetry.space_group_name_H-M   'P 1'
#
loop_
_entity.id
_entity.type
_entity.pdbx_description
1 polymer ?
#
loop_
_entity_poly.entity_id
_entity_poly.type
_entity_poly.pdbx_seq_one_letter_code
_entity_poly.pdbx_strand_id
1 'polypeptide(L)'
;GRVLLRCFLGGVHDPGVLSANDGAVVATVLEELRGIAALEGAPLFSSVYRWPDSMAQYSPGHGERLRRIEERLQAIPALRLAGNAYSGIGIPDCIRTGRRAAGGLLRTVRT
;
A
#
# COMPACT_ATOMS: atom_id res chain seq x y z
N GLY A 1 -0.37 -33.68 -2.38
CA GLY A 1 -0.78 -32.52 -1.56
C GLY A 1 -1.16 -31.36 -2.47
N ARG A 2 -1.61 -30.23 -1.92
CA ARG A 2 -1.86 -28.97 -2.67
C ARG A 2 -1.09 -27.84 -2.00
N VAL A 3 -0.65 -26.87 -2.78
CA VAL A 3 0.05 -25.66 -2.30
C VAL A 3 -0.64 -24.41 -2.84
N LEU A 4 -0.61 -23.32 -2.08
CA LEU A 4 -1.07 -22.00 -2.51
C LEU A 4 0.11 -21.04 -2.48
N LEU A 5 0.41 -20.41 -3.61
CA LEU A 5 1.48 -19.44 -3.74
C LEU A 5 0.88 -18.04 -3.90
N ARG A 6 1.44 -17.07 -3.20
CA ARG A 6 1.12 -15.66 -3.36
C ARG A 6 2.36 -14.93 -3.86
N CYS A 7 2.29 -14.47 -5.09
CA CYS A 7 3.36 -13.72 -5.73
C CYS A 7 3.01 -12.23 -5.75
N PHE A 8 4.02 -11.38 -5.61
CA PHE A 8 3.89 -9.94 -5.73
C PHE A 8 4.70 -9.49 -6.93
N LEU A 9 4.10 -8.64 -7.76
CA LEU A 9 4.70 -8.14 -9.00
C LEU A 9 4.57 -6.62 -9.06
N GLY A 10 5.49 -6.01 -9.80
CA GLY A 10 5.53 -4.58 -10.03
C GLY A 10 6.24 -3.81 -8.90
N GLY A 11 5.62 -2.73 -8.44
CA GLY A 11 6.24 -1.75 -7.55
C GLY A 11 6.83 -0.58 -8.33
N VAL A 12 7.57 0.30 -7.65
CA VAL A 12 8.09 1.54 -8.23
C VAL A 12 9.01 1.29 -9.44
N HIS A 13 9.66 0.13 -9.48
CA HIS A 13 10.61 -0.25 -10.53
C HIS A 13 9.98 -0.93 -11.74
N ASP A 14 8.72 -1.37 -11.63
CA ASP A 14 8.01 -2.03 -12.73
C ASP A 14 6.50 -1.70 -12.69
N PRO A 15 6.13 -0.46 -13.01
CA PRO A 15 4.72 -0.07 -13.08
C PRO A 15 4.00 -0.71 -14.29
N GLY A 16 4.75 -1.20 -15.29
CA GLY A 16 4.21 -1.75 -16.53
C GLY A 16 3.34 -2.98 -16.32
N VAL A 17 3.62 -3.77 -15.29
CA VAL A 17 2.81 -4.93 -14.88
C VAL A 17 1.34 -4.59 -14.66
N LEU A 18 1.01 -3.38 -14.20
CA LEU A 18 -0.38 -2.99 -13.96
C LEU A 18 -1.21 -2.97 -15.25
N SER A 19 -0.58 -2.73 -16.40
CA SER A 19 -1.21 -2.64 -17.72
C SER A 19 -1.28 -3.99 -18.45
N ALA A 20 -0.55 -5.01 -17.98
CA ALA A 20 -0.57 -6.34 -18.58
C ALA A 20 -1.92 -7.03 -18.30
N ASN A 21 -2.41 -7.83 -19.26
CA ASN A 21 -3.58 -8.68 -19.03
C ASN A 21 -3.25 -9.85 -18.09
N ASP A 22 -4.28 -10.45 -17.47
CA ASP A 22 -4.10 -11.50 -16.45
C ASP A 22 -3.33 -12.71 -16.96
N GLY A 23 -3.54 -13.13 -18.21
CA GLY A 23 -2.84 -14.27 -18.80
C GLY A 23 -1.34 -14.01 -18.92
N ALA A 24 -0.96 -12.81 -19.35
CA ALA A 24 0.44 -12.39 -19.41
C ALA A 24 1.08 -12.35 -18.01
N VAL A 25 0.37 -11.78 -17.02
CA VAL A 25 0.86 -11.74 -15.63
C VAL A 25 1.08 -13.16 -15.09
N VAL A 26 0.13 -14.07 -15.29
CA VAL A 26 0.26 -15.46 -14.84
C VAL A 26 1.40 -16.18 -15.56
N ALA A 27 1.57 -15.96 -16.85
CA ALA A 27 2.68 -16.55 -17.61
C ALA A 27 4.04 -16.11 -17.07
N THR A 28 4.24 -14.82 -16.82
CA THR A 28 5.47 -14.29 -16.19
C THR A 28 5.72 -14.91 -14.83
N VAL A 29 4.70 -14.99 -13.96
CA VAL A 29 4.85 -15.63 -12.64
C VAL A 29 5.27 -17.09 -12.75
N LEU A 30 4.69 -17.85 -13.67
CA LEU A 30 5.02 -19.27 -13.85
C LEU A 30 6.44 -19.45 -14.40
N GLU A 31 6.89 -18.56 -15.28
CA GLU A 31 8.27 -18.54 -15.77
C GLU A 31 9.28 -18.27 -14.64
N GLU A 32 9.03 -17.24 -13.82
CA GLU A 32 9.86 -16.92 -12.66
C GLU A 32 9.89 -18.05 -11.62
N LEU A 33 8.73 -18.67 -11.32
CA LEU A 33 8.65 -19.77 -10.36
C LEU A 33 9.37 -21.04 -10.82
N ARG A 34 9.46 -21.30 -12.14
CA ARG A 34 10.30 -22.38 -12.66
C ARG A 34 11.77 -22.11 -12.34
N GLY A 35 12.24 -20.89 -12.56
CA GLY A 35 13.63 -20.51 -12.28
C GLY A 35 13.97 -20.49 -10.80
N ILE A 36 13.06 -19.99 -9.96
CA ILE A 36 13.31 -19.76 -8.52
C ILE A 36 13.09 -21.04 -7.69
N ALA A 37 12.06 -21.83 -8.02
CA ALA A 37 11.57 -22.91 -7.18
C ALA A 37 11.46 -24.27 -7.90
N ALA A 38 11.92 -24.37 -9.17
CA ALA A 38 11.79 -25.56 -10.00
C ALA A 38 10.34 -26.10 -10.08
N LEU A 39 9.36 -25.18 -10.01
CA LEU A 39 7.95 -25.55 -10.01
C LEU A 39 7.46 -25.74 -11.45
N GLU A 40 7.05 -26.96 -11.78
CA GLU A 40 6.55 -27.33 -13.10
C GLU A 40 5.03 -27.54 -13.12
N GLY A 41 4.45 -27.49 -14.33
CA GLY A 41 3.02 -27.71 -14.56
C GLY A 41 2.16 -26.44 -14.53
N ALA A 42 0.86 -26.64 -14.74
CA ALA A 42 -0.13 -25.56 -14.73
C ALA A 42 -0.85 -25.50 -13.37
N PRO A 43 -1.20 -24.31 -12.87
CA PRO A 43 -1.94 -24.17 -11.63
C PRO A 43 -3.38 -24.68 -11.79
N LEU A 44 -3.95 -25.24 -10.71
CA LEU A 44 -5.37 -25.62 -10.68
C LEU A 44 -6.30 -24.41 -10.80
N PHE A 45 -5.85 -23.25 -10.32
CA PHE A 45 -6.51 -21.95 -10.47
C PHE A 45 -5.49 -20.83 -10.30
N SER A 46 -5.81 -19.65 -10.84
CA SER A 46 -5.04 -18.43 -10.66
C SER A 46 -5.97 -17.24 -10.47
N SER A 47 -5.57 -16.27 -9.64
CA SER A 47 -6.31 -15.03 -9.45
C SER A 47 -5.34 -13.86 -9.39
N VAL A 48 -5.60 -12.82 -10.17
CA VAL A 48 -4.77 -11.61 -10.27
C VAL A 48 -5.51 -10.45 -9.61
N TYR A 49 -4.83 -9.77 -8.69
CA TYR A 49 -5.34 -8.57 -8.02
C TYR A 49 -4.38 -7.41 -8.27
N ARG A 50 -4.92 -6.26 -8.68
CA ARG A 50 -4.15 -5.04 -8.97
C ARG A 50 -4.47 -3.96 -7.93
N TRP A 51 -3.42 -3.26 -7.48
CA TRP A 51 -3.53 -2.24 -6.43
C TRP A 51 -2.84 -0.93 -6.88
N PRO A 52 -3.39 -0.21 -7.88
CA PRO A 52 -2.83 1.06 -8.32
C PRO A 52 -2.83 2.08 -7.17
N ASP A 53 -1.73 2.84 -7.05
CA ASP A 53 -1.56 3.92 -6.07
C ASP A 53 -1.86 3.54 -4.60
N SER A 54 -1.71 2.27 -4.25
CA SER A 54 -2.10 1.74 -2.94
C SER A 54 -1.01 1.85 -1.86
N MET A 55 0.26 1.86 -2.29
CA MET A 55 1.43 1.86 -1.39
C MET A 55 2.10 3.24 -1.41
N ALA A 56 1.90 4.00 -0.34
CA ALA A 56 2.55 5.29 -0.15
C ALA A 56 4.08 5.15 -0.21
N GLN A 57 4.73 6.00 -1.01
CA GLN A 57 6.19 6.04 -1.14
C GLN A 57 6.74 7.24 -0.39
N TYR A 58 7.49 6.99 0.68
CA TYR A 58 8.13 8.06 1.47
C TYR A 58 9.48 8.42 0.86
N SER A 59 9.43 9.23 -0.21
CA SER A 59 10.63 9.75 -0.86
C SER A 59 11.37 10.77 0.04
N PRO A 60 12.66 11.06 -0.23
CA PRO A 60 13.38 12.12 0.45
C PRO A 60 12.58 13.42 0.55
N GLY A 61 12.68 14.09 1.71
CA GLY A 61 11.87 15.27 2.03
C GLY A 61 10.47 14.96 2.57
N HIS A 62 10.08 13.68 2.75
CA HIS A 62 8.77 13.32 3.31
C HIS A 62 8.49 13.98 4.66
N GLY A 63 9.46 13.92 5.59
CA GLY A 63 9.33 14.55 6.90
C GLY A 63 9.09 16.06 6.84
N GLU A 64 9.75 16.76 5.90
CA GLU A 64 9.53 18.19 5.71
C GLU A 64 8.14 18.49 5.15
N ARG A 65 7.67 17.68 4.19
CA ARG A 65 6.30 17.76 3.67
C ARG A 65 5.28 17.55 4.78
N LEU A 66 5.49 16.57 5.67
CA LEU A 66 4.63 16.36 6.83
C LEU A 66 4.62 17.56 7.77
N ARG A 67 5.78 18.13 8.10
CA ARG A 67 5.86 19.31 8.96
C ARG A 67 5.07 20.48 8.37
N ARG A 68 5.21 20.74 7.08
CA ARG A 68 4.44 21.78 6.37
C ARG A 68 2.93 21.52 6.38
N ILE A 69 2.52 20.25 6.29
CA ILE A 69 1.11 19.86 6.41
C ILE A 69 0.62 20.14 7.83
N GLU A 70 1.37 19.72 8.85
CA GLU A 70 1.03 19.93 10.26
C GLU A 70 0.90 21.42 10.62
N GLU A 71 1.83 22.25 10.15
CA GLU A 71 1.77 23.71 10.29
C GLU A 71 0.49 24.30 9.69
N ARG A 72 0.11 23.88 8.49
CA ARG A 72 -1.12 24.35 7.83
C ARG A 72 -2.38 23.85 8.55
N LEU A 73 -2.35 22.66 9.13
CA LEU A 73 -3.48 22.12 9.88
C LEU A 73 -3.77 22.89 11.16
N GLN A 74 -2.81 23.62 11.72
CA GLN A 74 -3.04 24.47 12.90
C GLN A 74 -4.08 25.57 12.63
N ALA A 75 -4.18 26.04 11.38
CA ALA A 75 -5.18 27.02 10.97
C ALA A 75 -6.61 26.43 10.84
N ILE A 76 -6.77 25.10 10.94
CA ILE A 76 -8.05 24.41 10.77
C ILE A 76 -8.28 23.44 11.95
N PRO A 77 -8.71 23.93 13.12
CA PRO A 77 -8.81 23.13 14.35
C PRO A 77 -9.74 21.92 14.26
N ALA A 78 -10.74 21.96 13.38
CA ALA A 78 -11.71 20.89 13.13
C ALA A 78 -11.28 19.91 12.03
N LEU A 79 -10.04 20.00 11.51
CA LEU A 79 -9.50 19.08 10.52
C LEU A 79 -8.34 18.27 11.12
N ARG A 80 -8.36 16.96 10.87
CA ARG A 80 -7.28 16.03 11.22
C ARG A 80 -7.05 15.08 10.05
N LEU A 81 -5.80 14.67 9.87
CA LEU A 81 -5.40 13.71 8.84
C LEU A 81 -4.97 12.39 9.47
N ALA A 82 -5.27 11.28 8.79
CA ALA A 82 -4.90 9.93 9.19
C ALA A 82 -4.76 9.03 7.96
N GLY A 83 -3.98 7.96 8.08
CA GLY A 83 -3.76 6.99 7.00
C GLY A 83 -2.31 6.81 6.60
N ASN A 84 -2.10 5.92 5.62
CA ASN A 84 -0.78 5.44 5.19
C ASN A 84 0.08 6.49 4.48
N ALA A 85 -0.51 7.60 4.04
CA ALA A 85 0.20 8.69 3.39
C ALA A 85 1.09 9.50 4.34
N TYR A 86 0.90 9.37 5.67
CA TYR A 86 1.52 10.27 6.64
C TYR A 86 2.67 9.64 7.41
N SER A 87 2.37 8.84 8.44
CA SER A 87 3.34 8.42 9.46
C SER A 87 3.29 6.91 9.77
N GLY A 88 3.42 6.12 8.70
CA GLY A 88 3.49 4.66 8.72
C GLY A 88 2.52 4.04 7.74
N ILE A 89 2.99 3.03 7.00
CA ILE A 89 2.22 2.37 5.93
C ILE A 89 1.37 1.22 6.47
N GLY A 90 1.81 0.61 7.59
CA GLY A 90 1.21 -0.59 8.14
C GLY A 90 -0.19 -0.36 8.70
N ILE A 91 -0.99 -1.43 8.72
CA ILE A 91 -2.33 -1.42 9.34
C ILE A 91 -2.28 -0.89 10.79
N PRO A 92 -1.33 -1.30 11.67
CA PRO A 92 -1.25 -0.75 13.02
C PRO A 92 -1.00 0.77 13.05
N ASP A 93 -0.24 1.30 12.09
CA ASP A 93 0.03 2.73 11.96
C ASP A 93 -1.22 3.49 11.54
N CYS A 94 -1.95 2.98 10.55
CA CYS A 94 -3.24 3.53 10.13
C CYS A 94 -4.26 3.54 11.27
N ILE A 95 -4.34 2.45 12.06
CA ILE A 95 -5.23 2.39 13.23
C ILE A 95 -4.82 3.44 14.28
N ARG A 96 -3.52 3.55 14.57
CA ARG A 96 -2.99 4.51 15.53
C ARG A 96 -3.26 5.96 15.11
N THR A 97 -3.00 6.30 13.85
CA THR A 97 -3.26 7.64 13.31
C THR A 97 -4.76 7.96 13.30
N GLY A 98 -5.61 7.01 12.92
CA GLY A 98 -7.07 7.16 12.97
C GLY A 98 -7.59 7.43 14.38
N ARG A 99 -7.15 6.65 15.37
CA ARG A 99 -7.52 6.88 16.78
C ARG A 99 -7.06 8.25 17.29
N ARG A 100 -5.85 8.66 16.95
CA ARG A 100 -5.31 9.99 17.30
C ARG A 100 -6.13 11.12 16.67
N ALA A 101 -6.47 11.01 15.39
CA ALA A 101 -7.26 12.00 14.68
C ALA A 101 -8.67 12.13 15.30
N ALA A 102 -9.35 11.01 15.52
CA ALA A 102 -10.67 10.98 16.16
C ALA A 102 -10.65 11.59 17.56
N GLY A 103 -9.69 11.18 18.42
CA GLY A 103 -9.53 11.75 19.75
C GLY A 103 -9.19 13.24 19.73
N GLY A 104 -8.44 13.70 18.72
CA GLY A 104 -8.15 15.11 18.49
C GLY A 104 -9.37 15.95 18.12
N LEU A 105 -10.28 15.40 17.31
CA LEU A 105 -11.52 16.07 16.92
C LEU A 105 -12.50 16.19 18.08
N LEU A 106 -12.66 15.10 18.85
CA LEU A 106 -13.56 15.09 20.02
C LEU A 106 -13.19 16.15 21.06
N ARG A 107 -11.90 16.50 21.18
CA ARG A 107 -11.45 17.59 22.05
C ARG A 107 -11.78 18.98 21.49
N THR A 108 -11.71 19.17 20.17
CA THR A 108 -12.06 20.45 19.53
C THR A 108 -13.55 20.77 19.65
N VAL A 109 -14.43 19.77 19.49
CA VAL A 109 -15.90 19.96 19.49
C VAL A 109 -16.48 20.20 20.90
N ARG A 110 -15.72 19.87 21.95
CA ARG A 110 -16.13 20.07 23.35
C ARG A 110 -15.75 21.45 23.91
N THR A 111 -15.12 22.30 23.11
CA THR A 111 -14.85 23.72 23.35
C THR A 111 -15.80 24.55 22.51
#